data_AF-A0A2N1XZI2-F1
#
_entry.id   AF-A0A2N1XZI2-F1
#
_cell.length_a   1.000
_cell.length_b   1.000
_cell.length_c   1.000
_cell.angle_alpha   90.00
_cell.angle_beta   90.00
_cell.angle_gamma   90.00
#
_symmetry.space_group_name_H-M   'P 1'
#
loop_
_entity.id
_entity.type
_entity.pdbx_description
1 polymer ?
#
loop_
_entity_poly.entity_id
_entity_poly.type
_entity_poly.pdbx_seq_one_letter_code
_entity_poly.pdbx_strand_id
1 'polypeptide(L)' 'MAKEAVFTMKLEPDLRADFMAEAAGEDRPASQVMRELMRGYIEQRRQAREYDDYLQRKVEAGRASMRAGRGR' A
#
# COMPACT_ATOMS: atom_id res chain seq x y z
N MET A 1 -17.74 13.69 15.79
CA MET A 1 -16.32 13.91 15.43
C MET A 1 -15.59 12.61 15.67
N ALA A 2 -14.96 12.01 14.64
CA ALA A 2 -14.27 10.74 14.81
C ALA A 2 -13.07 10.94 15.74
N LYS A 3 -12.95 10.12 16.79
CA LYS A 3 -11.79 10.17 17.69
C LYS A 3 -10.53 9.87 16.88
N GLU A 4 -9.53 10.73 16.98
CA GLU A 4 -8.20 10.45 16.45
C GLU A 4 -7.67 9.18 17.13
N ALA A 5 -7.32 8.17 16.34
CA ALA A 5 -6.72 6.94 16.87
C ALA A 5 -5.21 7.18 17.04
N VAL A 6 -4.70 6.93 18.25
CA VAL A 6 -3.27 7.02 18.54
C VAL A 6 -2.62 5.69 18.16
N PHE A 7 -1.60 5.76 17.30
CA PHE A 7 -0.82 4.60 16.89
C PHE A 7 0.52 4.57 17.63
N THR A 8 0.68 3.60 18.53
CA THR A 8 1.92 3.39 19.28
C THR A 8 2.61 2.13 18.75
N MET A 9 3.89 2.24 18.37
CA MET A 9 4.72 1.12 17.96
C MET A 9 6.05 1.11 18.72
N LYS A 10 6.68 -0.07 18.77
CA LYS A 10 8.05 -0.22 19.24
C LYS A 10 8.99 -0.11 18.04
N LEU A 11 10.02 0.70 18.20
CA LEU A 11 11.08 0.93 17.22
C LEU A 11 12.42 0.71 17.92
N GLU A 12 13.40 0.23 17.17
CA GLU A 12 14.79 0.26 17.63
C GLU A 12 15.20 1.72 17.89
N PRO A 13 15.96 2.01 18.95
CA PRO A 13 16.31 3.38 19.33
C PRO A 13 17.01 4.14 18.19
N ASP A 14 17.94 3.48 17.50
CA ASP A 14 18.73 4.08 16.43
C ASP A 14 17.85 4.41 15.22
N LEU A 15 17.00 3.47 14.80
CA LEU A 15 16.04 3.69 13.72
C LEU A 15 15.08 4.85 14.02
N ARG A 16 14.64 4.98 15.29
CA ARG A 16 13.81 6.11 15.71
C ARG A 16 14.59 7.42 15.61
N ALA A 17 15.83 7.45 16.07
CA ALA A 17 16.65 8.67 16.05
C ALA A 17 16.88 9.16 14.61
N ASP A 18 17.28 8.25 13.72
CA ASP A 18 17.52 8.56 12.31
C ASP A 18 16.25 9.06 11.63
N PHE A 19 15.12 8.36 11.82
CA PHE A 19 13.84 8.78 11.24
C PHE A 19 13.40 10.18 11.70
N MET A 20 13.62 10.49 12.99
CA MET A 20 13.29 11.81 13.53
C MET A 20 14.23 12.89 12.99
N ALA A 21 15.52 12.58 12.80
CA ALA A 21 16.50 13.52 12.25
C ALA A 21 16.19 13.86 10.79
N GLU A 22 15.90 12.86 9.96
CA GLU A 22 15.54 13.06 8.55
C GLU A 22 14.23 13.83 8.41
N ALA A 23 13.19 13.47 9.18
CA ALA A 23 11.93 14.19 9.17
C ALA A 23 12.10 15.66 9.59
N ALA A 24 12.95 15.92 10.60
CA ALA A 24 13.27 17.28 11.02
C ALA A 24 14.08 18.05 9.96
N GLY A 25 14.99 17.38 9.25
CA GLY A 25 15.75 17.97 8.14
C GLY A 25 14.87 18.38 6.96
N GLU A 26 13.71 17.74 6.79
CA GLU A 26 12.67 18.13 5.83
C GLU A 26 11.67 19.16 6.37
N ASP A 27 11.83 19.66 7.62
CA ASP A 27 10.86 20.51 8.33
C ASP A 27 9.45 19.88 8.44
N ARG A 28 9.39 18.54 8.50
CA ARG A 28 8.13 17.78 8.48
C ARG A 28 7.91 17.03 9.79
N PRO A 29 6.67 17.00 10.32
CA PRO A 29 6.36 16.13 11.44
C PRO A 29 6.53 14.65 11.07
N ALA A 30 7.25 13.89 11.88
CA ALA A 30 7.41 12.43 11.71
C ALA A 30 6.06 11.70 11.56
N SER A 31 5.01 12.15 12.25
CA SER A 31 3.65 11.61 12.13
C SER A 31 3.01 11.88 10.77
N GLN A 32 3.38 12.96 10.08
CA GLN A 32 2.95 13.21 8.71
C GLN A 32 3.60 12.21 7.76
N VAL A 33 4.93 12.05 7.83
CA VAL A 33 5.68 11.08 7.02
C VAL A 33 5.12 9.67 7.21
N MET A 34 4.88 9.25 8.45
CA MET A 34 4.28 7.94 8.75
C MET A 34 2.89 7.76 8.11
N ARG A 35 2.04 8.79 8.13
CA ARG A 35 0.71 8.72 7.51
C ARG A 35 0.80 8.59 5.99
N GLU A 36 1.73 9.27 5.34
CA GLU A 36 1.96 9.16 3.91
C GLU A 36 2.49 7.77 3.53
N LEU A 37 3.46 7.24 4.28
CA LEU A 37 3.96 5.88 4.10
C LEU A 37 2.85 4.82 4.27
N MET A 38 1.99 4.97 5.28
CA MET A 38 0.84 4.09 5.48
C MET A 38 -0.15 4.14 4.31
N ARG A 39 -0.47 5.34 3.79
CA ARG A 39 -1.34 5.49 2.61
C ARG A 39 -0.72 4.84 1.38
N GLY A 40 0.56 5.12 1.11
CA GLY A 40 1.29 4.52 0.00
C GLY A 40 1.33 3.00 0.07
N TYR A 41 1.56 2.43 1.27
CA TYR A 41 1.50 0.99 1.48
C TYR A 41 0.11 0.42 1.19
N ILE A 42 -0.96 1.07 1.67
CA ILE A 42 -2.34 0.62 1.42
C ILE A 42 -2.66 0.68 -0.07
N GLU A 43 -2.31 1.77 -0.75
CA GLU A 43 -2.52 1.95 -2.19
C GLU A 43 -1.77 0.89 -3.00
N GLN A 44 -0.49 0.67 -2.71
CA GLN A 44 0.30 -0.37 -3.35
C GLN A 44 -0.33 -1.76 -3.15
N ARG A 45 -0.81 -2.08 -1.94
CA ARG A 45 -1.46 -3.37 -1.65
C ARG A 45 -2.85 -3.49 -2.25
N ARG A 46 -3.56 -2.38 -2.50
CA ARG A 46 -4.82 -2.39 -3.25
C ARG A 46 -4.55 -2.62 -4.73
N GLN A 47 -3.62 -1.87 -5.32
CA GLN A 47 -3.23 -2.04 -6.71
C GLN A 47 -2.74 -3.46 -7.01
N ALA A 48 -1.93 -4.05 -6.13
CA ALA A 48 -1.49 -5.44 -6.29
C ALA A 48 -2.69 -6.43 -6.31
N ARG A 49 -3.65 -6.25 -5.40
CA ARG A 49 -4.87 -7.09 -5.36
C ARG A 49 -5.78 -6.86 -6.57
N GLU A 50 -5.97 -5.61 -6.97
CA GLU A 50 -6.75 -5.26 -8.15
C GLU A 50 -6.10 -5.78 -9.44
N TYR A 51 -4.77 -5.75 -9.51
CA TYR A 51 -4.01 -6.34 -10.61
C TYR A 51 -4.17 -7.86 -10.65
N ASP A 52 -4.10 -8.53 -9.49
CA ASP A 52 -4.34 -9.97 -9.39
C ASP A 52 -5.79 -10.33 -9.80
N ASP A 53 -6.78 -9.59 -9.33
CA ASP A 53 -8.19 -9.77 -9.67
C ASP A 53 -8.46 -9.51 -11.18
N TYR A 54 -7.84 -8.47 -11.74
CA TYR A 54 -7.91 -8.17 -13.16
C TYR A 54 -7.27 -9.28 -13.99
N LEU A 55 -6.09 -9.76 -13.59
CA LEU A 55 -5.39 -10.85 -14.24
C LEU A 55 -6.23 -12.14 -14.19
N GLN A 56 -6.84 -12.44 -13.05
CA GLN A 56 -7.72 -13.60 -12.88
C GLN A 56 -8.93 -13.50 -13.82
N ARG A 57 -9.62 -12.34 -13.85
CA ARG A 57 -10.76 -12.11 -14.76
C ARG A 57 -10.38 -12.22 -16.23
N LYS A 58 -9.22 -11.68 -16.61
CA LYS A 58 -8.70 -11.75 -17.99
C LYS A 58 -8.36 -13.18 -18.39
N VAL A 59 -7.76 -13.95 -17.48
CA VAL A 59 -7.46 -15.38 -17.69
C VAL A 59 -8.74 -16.21 -17.78
N GLU A 60 -9.72 -15.96 -16.92
CA GLU A 60 -11.03 -16.62 -16.98
C GLU A 60 -11.77 -16.30 -18.28
N ALA A 61 -11.79 -15.04 -18.71
CA ALA A 61 -12.36 -14.64 -19.99
C ALA A 61 -11.65 -15.32 -21.18
N GLY A 62 -10.32 -15.38 -21.16
CA GLY A 62 -9.53 -16.09 -22.16
C GLY A 62 -9.83 -17.60 -22.19
N ARG A 63 -9.89 -18.25 -21.02
CA ARG A 63 -10.24 -19.67 -20.89
C ARG A 63 -11.68 -19.95 -21.31
N ALA A 64 -12.61 -19.03 -21.08
CA ALA A 64 -13.99 -19.14 -21.54
C ALA A 64 -14.09 -18.99 -23.07
N SER A 65 -13.35 -18.06 -23.66
CA SER A 65 -13.28 -17.87 -25.12
C SER A 65 -12.70 -19.10 -25.84
N MET A 66 -11.61 -19.66 -25.32
CA MET A 66 -11.01 -20.90 -25.83
C MET A 66 -11.97 -22.09 -25.73
N ARG A 67 -12.67 -22.24 -24.60
CA ARG A 67 -13.69 -23.29 -24.42
C ARG A 67 -14.91 -23.11 -25.33
N ALA A 68 -15.25 -21.87 -25.68
CA ALA A 68 -16.32 -21.56 -26.61
C ALA A 68 -15.90 -21.64 -28.09
N GLY A 69 -14.68 -22.09 -28.40
CA GLY A 69 -14.18 -22.24 -29.78
C GLY A 69 -13.93 -20.92 -30.51
N ARG A 70 -13.89 -19.79 -29.79
CA ARG A 70 -13.69 -18.44 -30.35
C ARG A 70 -12.23 -17.97 -30.31
N GLY A 71 -11.30 -18.85 -29.93
CA GLY A 71 -9.86 -18.59 -29.96
C GLY A 71 -9.29 -18.84 -31.36
N ARG A 72 -9.34 -17.83 -32.22
CA ARG A 72 -8.44 -17.70 -33.38
C ARG A 72 -7.73 -16.37 -33.29
#